data_AF-A0A3C1FA92-F1
#
_entry.id   AF-A0A3C1FA92-F1
#
_cell.length_a   1.000
_cell.length_b   1.000
_cell.length_c   1.000
_cell.angle_alpha   90.00
_cell.angle_beta   90.00
_cell.angle_gamma   90.00
#
_symmetry.space_group_name_H-M   'P 1'
#
loop_
_entity.id
_entity.type
_entity.pdbx_description
1 polymer ?
#
loop_
_entity_poly.entity_id
_entity_poly.type
_entity_poly.pdbx_seq_one_letter_code
_entity_poly.pdbx_strand_id
1 'polypeptide(L)'
;IGFLLSGTQQNRQSAAEVMALDPFFRTQLKDTLNPTVLSASKDTGSTSGEASAILNVRLLPGSDPDEFFENLTKLFAPDEPISLEIIERPQLPFPTPMDGTDPLFASIEKTAKKLVPDSITVPGMSPASGDNEFLRKLGVITYGLGPDMDPLAENATHGPDEFISEKDFFNQLQFIAGVVFDFAYGKDLLPLTPQGAAPVAPAADKAAD
;
A
#
# COMPACT_ATOMS: atom_id res chain seq x y z
N ILE A 1 15.69 -12.05 3.25
CA ILE A 1 15.15 -10.83 3.91
C ILE A 1 16.12 -10.20 4.91
N GLY A 2 16.88 -10.96 5.72
CA GLY A 2 17.94 -10.38 6.57
C GLY A 2 18.90 -9.45 5.81
N PHE A 3 19.18 -9.73 4.53
CA PHE A 3 19.95 -8.81 3.69
C PHE A 3 19.33 -7.40 3.50
N LEU A 4 17.99 -7.30 3.42
CA LEU A 4 17.27 -6.04 3.18
C LEU A 4 17.08 -5.21 4.46
N LEU A 5 16.85 -5.86 5.61
CA LEU A 5 16.48 -5.19 6.87
C LEU A 5 17.56 -5.22 7.96
N SER A 6 18.58 -6.09 7.86
CA SER A 6 19.69 -6.19 8.83
C SER A 6 21.06 -5.93 8.18
N GLY A 7 21.09 -5.24 7.04
CA GLY A 7 22.30 -4.91 6.29
C GLY A 7 22.94 -3.56 6.67
N THR A 8 24.14 -3.33 6.15
CA THR A 8 24.82 -2.02 6.18
C THR A 8 23.95 -0.95 5.50
N GLN A 9 24.27 0.34 5.69
CA GLN A 9 23.60 1.44 4.98
C GLN A 9 23.62 1.21 3.46
N GLN A 10 24.73 0.71 2.91
CA GLN A 10 24.85 0.37 1.50
C GLN A 10 23.85 -0.70 1.07
N ASN A 11 23.69 -1.78 1.84
CA ASN A 11 22.73 -2.84 1.51
C ASN A 11 21.29 -2.33 1.53
N ARG A 12 20.95 -1.47 2.51
CA ARG A 12 19.62 -0.84 2.56
C ARG A 12 19.37 0.09 1.38
N GLN A 13 20.38 0.82 0.93
CA GLN A 13 20.26 1.69 -0.24
C GLN A 13 20.05 0.87 -1.52
N SER A 14 20.87 -0.15 -1.75
CA SER A 14 20.71 -1.03 -2.92
C SER A 14 19.38 -1.79 -2.88
N ALA A 15 18.91 -2.19 -1.70
CA ALA A 15 17.59 -2.76 -1.50
C ALA A 15 16.47 -1.79 -1.93
N ALA A 16 16.53 -0.54 -1.47
CA ALA A 16 15.56 0.49 -1.81
C ALA A 16 15.57 0.79 -3.31
N GLU A 17 16.75 0.83 -3.95
CA GLU A 17 16.89 1.03 -5.39
C GLU A 17 16.23 -0.07 -6.20
N VAL A 18 16.42 -1.34 -5.81
CA VAL A 18 15.78 -2.49 -6.47
C VAL A 18 14.26 -2.48 -6.23
N MET A 19 13.81 -2.24 -5.00
CA MET A 19 12.37 -2.16 -4.70
C MET A 19 11.71 -1.01 -5.46
N ALA A 20 12.38 0.12 -5.63
CA ALA A 20 11.86 1.27 -6.36
C ALA A 20 11.70 1.05 -7.87
N LEU A 21 12.20 -0.07 -8.43
CA LEU A 21 11.90 -0.47 -9.81
C LEU A 21 10.44 -0.85 -9.98
N ASP A 22 9.82 -1.37 -8.93
CA ASP A 22 8.39 -1.65 -8.90
C ASP A 22 7.61 -0.38 -8.49
N PRO A 23 6.62 0.07 -9.29
CA PRO A 23 5.86 1.28 -8.99
C PRO A 23 5.14 1.24 -7.64
N PHE A 24 4.60 0.08 -7.24
CA PHE A 24 3.89 -0.07 -5.98
C PHE A 24 4.84 0.13 -4.79
N PHE A 25 5.98 -0.55 -4.78
CA PHE A 25 6.97 -0.36 -3.71
C PHE A 25 7.61 1.03 -3.74
N ARG A 26 7.81 1.63 -4.92
CA ARG A 26 8.37 2.98 -5.04
C ARG A 26 7.55 4.04 -4.30
N THR A 27 6.22 3.90 -4.27
CA THR A 27 5.34 4.85 -3.53
C THR A 27 5.47 4.74 -2.02
N GLN A 28 6.00 3.63 -1.50
CA GLN A 28 6.17 3.40 -0.06
C GLN A 28 7.53 3.86 0.47
N LEU A 29 8.42 4.34 -0.41
CA LEU A 29 9.79 4.72 -0.08
C LEU A 29 10.00 6.25 -0.02
N LYS A 30 8.97 7.04 -0.29
CA LYS A 30 9.03 8.51 -0.29
C LYS A 30 7.64 9.11 -0.08
N ASP A 31 7.62 10.37 0.35
CA ASP A 31 6.40 11.16 0.29
C ASP A 31 5.94 11.29 -1.17
N THR A 32 4.63 11.24 -1.40
CA THR A 32 4.05 11.35 -2.74
C THR A 32 2.98 12.44 -2.80
N LEU A 33 2.81 12.99 -3.98
CA LEU A 33 1.84 14.04 -4.28
C LEU A 33 1.15 13.70 -5.59
N ASN A 34 -0.18 13.66 -5.58
CA ASN A 34 -1.00 13.37 -6.75
C ASN A 34 -2.10 14.43 -6.94
N PRO A 35 -2.18 15.11 -8.10
CA PRO A 35 -3.31 15.98 -8.41
C PRO A 35 -4.60 15.17 -8.53
N THR A 36 -5.63 15.52 -7.77
CA THR A 36 -6.92 14.81 -7.77
C THR A 36 -8.05 15.63 -8.38
N VAL A 37 -7.93 16.96 -8.37
CA VAL A 37 -8.88 17.86 -9.02
C VAL A 37 -8.10 18.93 -9.76
N LEU A 38 -8.52 19.23 -11.00
CA LEU A 38 -8.02 20.36 -11.79
C LEU A 38 -9.22 21.22 -12.19
N SER A 39 -9.13 22.52 -11.99
CA SER A 39 -10.20 23.47 -12.32
C SER A 39 -9.63 24.69 -13.04
N ALA A 40 -10.34 25.13 -14.08
CA ALA A 40 -10.05 26.32 -14.87
C ALA A 40 -11.37 26.83 -15.50
N SER A 41 -11.29 27.75 -16.46
CA SER A 41 -12.44 28.25 -17.22
C SER A 41 -13.32 27.11 -17.74
N LYS A 42 -14.64 27.28 -17.58
CA LYS A 42 -15.65 26.39 -18.15
C LYS A 42 -16.07 26.80 -19.57
N ASP A 43 -15.62 27.98 -20.04
CA ASP A 43 -15.91 28.49 -21.37
C ASP A 43 -14.80 28.11 -22.36
N THR A 44 -15.18 27.44 -23.44
CA THR A 44 -14.27 27.00 -24.52
C THR A 44 -13.75 28.15 -25.38
N GLY A 45 -14.42 29.31 -25.36
CA GLY A 45 -14.05 30.49 -26.15
C GLY A 45 -13.19 31.53 -25.42
N SER A 46 -12.93 31.33 -24.12
CA SER A 46 -12.27 32.32 -23.26
C SER A 46 -11.02 31.77 -22.58
N THR A 47 -9.97 32.59 -22.51
CA THR A 47 -8.77 32.29 -21.73
C THR A 47 -9.08 32.37 -20.24
N SER A 48 -8.65 31.35 -19.48
CA SER A 48 -8.83 31.36 -18.03
C SER A 48 -7.95 32.42 -17.37
N GLY A 49 -8.53 33.24 -16.49
CA GLY A 49 -7.78 34.16 -15.64
C GLY A 49 -7.15 33.48 -14.41
N GLU A 50 -7.66 32.32 -14.02
CA GLU A 50 -7.19 31.52 -12.89
C GLU A 50 -7.26 30.02 -13.20
N ALA A 51 -6.43 29.24 -12.53
CA ALA A 51 -6.51 27.79 -12.52
C ALA A 51 -6.14 27.29 -11.12
N SER A 52 -6.74 26.19 -10.69
CA SER A 52 -6.46 25.59 -9.39
C SER A 52 -6.35 24.07 -9.49
N ALA A 53 -5.62 23.48 -8.54
CA ALA A 53 -5.49 22.04 -8.40
C ALA A 53 -5.66 21.65 -6.92
N ILE A 54 -6.34 20.53 -6.66
CA ILE A 54 -6.30 19.87 -5.36
C ILE A 54 -5.28 18.75 -5.44
N LEU A 55 -4.36 18.73 -4.47
CA LEU A 55 -3.27 17.77 -4.39
C LEU A 55 -3.53 16.83 -3.22
N ASN A 56 -3.59 15.53 -3.46
CA ASN A 56 -3.53 14.53 -2.41
C ASN A 56 -2.08 14.22 -2.08
N VAL A 57 -1.68 14.50 -0.85
CA VAL A 57 -0.33 14.25 -0.34
C VAL A 57 -0.35 13.04 0.58
N ARG A 58 0.58 12.11 0.36
CA ARG A 58 0.82 10.96 1.24
C ARG A 58 2.21 11.12 1.84
N LEU A 59 2.27 11.22 3.16
CA LEU A 59 3.52 11.34 3.90
C LEU A 59 3.93 9.98 4.48
N LEU A 60 5.24 9.71 4.49
CA LEU A 60 5.81 8.58 5.19
C LEU A 60 5.66 8.73 6.71
N PRO A 61 5.62 7.60 7.45
CA PRO A 61 5.74 7.65 8.90
C PRO A 61 7.00 8.39 9.33
N GLY A 62 6.84 9.41 10.16
CA GLY A 62 7.95 10.22 10.68
C GLY A 62 8.26 11.50 9.90
N SER A 63 7.66 11.71 8.72
CA SER A 63 7.73 13.01 8.03
C SER A 63 6.99 14.08 8.83
N ASP A 64 7.52 15.29 8.86
CA ASP A 64 6.84 16.46 9.46
C ASP A 64 5.94 17.12 8.39
N PRO A 65 4.61 17.17 8.58
CA PRO A 65 3.71 17.80 7.62
C PRO A 65 3.98 19.29 7.39
N ASP A 66 4.42 20.02 8.42
CA ASP A 66 4.70 21.45 8.31
C ASP A 66 6.02 21.68 7.56
N GLU A 67 7.05 20.87 7.83
CA GLU A 67 8.30 20.91 7.06
C GLU A 67 8.06 20.58 5.59
N PHE A 68 7.24 19.55 5.30
CA PHE A 68 6.87 19.19 3.94
C PHE A 68 6.18 20.35 3.21
N PHE A 69 5.20 20.99 3.86
CA PHE A 69 4.46 22.11 3.28
C PHE A 69 5.36 23.34 3.07
N GLU A 70 6.26 23.63 3.99
CA GLU A 70 7.23 24.72 3.85
C GLU A 70 8.16 24.48 2.66
N ASN A 71 8.66 23.26 2.49
CA ASN A 71 9.50 22.89 1.36
C ASN A 71 8.76 23.00 0.02
N LEU A 72 7.49 22.60 -0.02
CA LEU A 72 6.63 22.75 -1.20
C LEU A 72 6.41 24.24 -1.52
N THR A 73 6.17 25.07 -0.50
CA THR A 73 6.00 26.52 -0.66
C THR A 73 7.25 27.18 -1.22
N LYS A 74 8.44 26.82 -0.71
CA LYS A 74 9.72 27.30 -1.22
C LYS A 74 9.96 26.90 -2.67
N LEU A 75 9.56 25.68 -3.06
CA LEU A 75 9.70 25.19 -4.43
C LEU A 75 8.94 26.06 -5.43
N PHE A 76 7.72 26.48 -5.09
CA PHE A 76 6.86 27.29 -5.96
C PHE A 76 7.03 28.81 -5.79
N ALA A 77 7.81 29.27 -4.80
CA ALA A 77 8.04 30.69 -4.56
C ALA A 77 8.53 31.51 -5.79
N PRO A 78 9.32 30.96 -6.73
CA PRO A 78 9.72 31.69 -7.94
C PRO A 78 8.59 31.92 -8.97
N ASP A 79 7.48 31.18 -8.87
CA ASP A 79 6.43 31.14 -9.88
C ASP A 79 5.23 32.01 -9.48
N GLU A 80 5.34 33.34 -9.60
CA GLU A 80 4.17 34.21 -9.42
C GLU A 80 3.15 34.05 -10.56
N PRO A 81 1.82 33.95 -10.28
CA PRO A 81 1.14 34.09 -8.98
C PRO A 81 0.63 32.75 -8.39
N ILE A 82 1.48 31.74 -8.18
CA ILE A 82 1.07 30.48 -7.53
C ILE A 82 0.93 30.69 -6.01
N SER A 83 -0.19 30.22 -5.44
CA SER A 83 -0.43 30.17 -4.00
C SER A 83 -0.81 28.75 -3.56
N LEU A 84 -0.47 28.41 -2.32
CA LEU A 84 -0.68 27.09 -1.74
C LEU A 84 -1.46 27.22 -0.42
N GLU A 85 -2.44 26.36 -0.23
CA GLU A 85 -3.27 26.29 0.98
C GLU A 85 -3.40 24.82 1.42
N ILE A 86 -3.42 24.59 2.73
CA ILE A 86 -3.69 23.27 3.31
C ILE A 86 -5.20 23.13 3.50
N ILE A 87 -5.81 22.23 2.73
CA ILE A 87 -7.25 21.92 2.83
C ILE A 87 -7.54 20.96 4.00
N GLU A 88 -6.66 19.97 4.20
CA GLU A 88 -6.79 18.94 5.24
C GLU A 88 -5.43 18.62 5.85
N ARG A 89 -5.39 18.40 7.17
CA ARG A 89 -4.16 18.04 7.90
C ARG A 89 -4.21 16.59 8.37
N PRO A 90 -3.10 15.85 8.29
CA PRO A 90 -3.02 14.52 8.89
C PRO A 90 -3.15 14.62 10.41
N GLN A 91 -3.74 13.59 11.03
CA GLN A 91 -3.82 13.53 12.48
C GLN A 91 -2.49 13.02 13.08
N LEU A 92 -1.85 13.87 13.89
CA LEU A 92 -0.60 13.57 14.57
C LEU A 92 -0.80 13.09 16.03
N PRO A 93 0.15 12.34 16.59
CA PRO A 93 1.29 11.71 15.91
C PRO A 93 0.83 10.60 14.96
N PHE A 94 1.64 10.30 13.94
CA PHE A 94 1.41 9.11 13.11
C PHE A 94 1.44 7.85 13.98
N PRO A 95 0.59 6.84 13.71
CA PRO A 95 0.62 5.59 14.47
C PRO A 95 1.95 4.86 14.26
N THR A 96 2.46 4.24 15.32
CA THR A 96 3.67 3.41 15.25
C THR A 96 3.50 2.32 14.18
N PRO A 97 4.49 2.12 13.30
CA PRO A 97 4.48 1.02 12.34
C PRO A 97 4.42 -0.34 13.06
N MET A 98 3.71 -1.29 12.45
CA MET A 98 3.69 -2.67 12.94
C MET A 98 4.93 -3.41 12.42
N ASP A 99 5.75 -3.95 13.30
CA ASP A 99 7.02 -4.60 12.95
C ASP A 99 6.91 -6.12 12.70
N GLY A 100 5.70 -6.69 12.88
CA GLY A 100 5.44 -8.11 12.67
C GLY A 100 5.87 -9.01 13.83
N THR A 101 6.17 -8.47 15.00
CA THR A 101 6.59 -9.25 16.17
C THR A 101 5.44 -9.62 17.11
N ASP A 102 4.23 -9.14 16.84
CA ASP A 102 3.07 -9.36 17.71
C ASP A 102 2.36 -10.71 17.44
N PRO A 103 1.52 -11.19 18.38
CA PRO A 103 0.87 -12.49 18.23
C PRO A 103 -0.15 -12.56 17.09
N LEU A 104 -0.74 -11.44 16.65
CA LEU A 104 -1.68 -11.45 15.51
C LEU A 104 -0.91 -11.70 14.22
N PHE A 105 0.26 -11.08 14.06
CA PHE A 105 1.13 -11.35 12.91
C PHE A 105 1.58 -12.82 12.84
N ALA A 106 1.87 -13.45 13.98
CA ALA A 106 2.19 -14.87 14.03
C ALA A 106 1.04 -15.76 13.51
N SER A 107 -0.22 -15.43 13.85
CA SER A 107 -1.40 -16.13 13.33
C SER A 107 -1.62 -15.88 11.83
N ILE A 108 -1.33 -14.66 11.34
CA ILE A 108 -1.33 -14.31 9.91
C ILE A 108 -0.32 -15.20 9.17
N GLU A 109 0.94 -15.24 9.61
CA GLU A 109 2.00 -16.02 8.97
C GLU A 109 1.67 -17.52 8.95
N LYS A 110 1.19 -18.06 10.08
CA LYS A 110 0.81 -19.47 10.19
C LYS A 110 -0.30 -19.83 9.22
N THR A 111 -1.32 -18.99 9.10
CA THR A 111 -2.46 -19.22 8.21
C THR A 111 -2.05 -19.10 6.75
N ALA A 112 -1.24 -18.10 6.41
CA ALA A 112 -0.70 -17.89 5.06
C ALA A 112 0.06 -19.13 4.59
N LYS A 113 0.98 -19.64 5.42
CA LYS A 113 1.79 -20.82 5.11
C LYS A 113 0.97 -22.10 4.93
N LYS A 114 -0.19 -22.21 5.59
CA LYS A 114 -1.09 -23.36 5.44
C LYS A 114 -1.88 -23.31 4.12
N LEU A 115 -2.33 -22.11 3.72
CA LEU A 115 -3.08 -21.91 2.48
C LEU A 115 -2.18 -21.87 1.24
N VAL A 116 -0.99 -21.30 1.37
CA VAL A 116 -0.01 -21.16 0.29
C VAL A 116 1.31 -21.74 0.81
N PRO A 117 1.56 -23.04 0.59
CA PRO A 117 2.84 -23.65 0.90
C PRO A 117 3.99 -22.83 0.28
N ASP A 118 5.07 -22.65 1.03
CA ASP A 118 6.25 -21.83 0.65
C ASP A 118 6.04 -20.31 0.60
N SER A 119 4.88 -19.78 1.00
CA SER A 119 4.69 -18.34 1.14
C SER A 119 5.65 -17.73 2.18
N ILE A 120 6.12 -16.52 1.89
CA ILE A 120 6.85 -15.69 2.85
C ILE A 120 5.92 -14.54 3.25
N THR A 121 5.61 -14.43 4.54
CA THR A 121 4.80 -13.34 5.07
C THR A 121 5.70 -12.22 5.58
N VAL A 122 5.47 -10.99 5.13
CA VAL A 122 6.21 -9.81 5.57
C VAL A 122 5.25 -8.70 5.99
N PRO A 123 5.55 -7.93 7.05
CA PRO A 123 4.78 -6.73 7.35
C PRO A 123 5.06 -5.70 6.25
N GLY A 124 4.01 -5.07 5.75
CA GLY A 124 4.09 -4.06 4.69
C GLY A 124 3.27 -2.82 5.04
N MET A 125 3.60 -1.72 4.38
CA MET A 125 2.81 -0.49 4.43
C MET A 125 1.99 -0.39 3.14
N SER A 126 0.72 -0.01 3.26
CA SER A 126 -0.08 0.33 2.07
C SER A 126 0.09 1.81 1.74
N PRO A 127 0.20 2.20 0.45
CA PRO A 127 0.09 3.60 0.05
C PRO A 127 -1.34 4.14 0.21
N ALA A 128 -2.34 3.26 0.37
CA ALA A 128 -3.71 3.64 0.69
C ALA A 128 -3.89 3.89 2.19
N SER A 129 -4.75 4.85 2.53
CA SER A 129 -5.21 5.09 3.90
C SER A 129 -6.30 4.09 4.27
N GLY A 130 -6.41 3.80 5.55
CA GLY A 130 -7.52 3.01 6.10
C GLY A 130 -7.69 3.27 7.59
N ASP A 131 -8.85 2.90 8.13
CA ASP A 131 -9.26 3.22 9.50
C ASP A 131 -8.37 2.56 10.58
N ASN A 132 -7.52 1.62 10.17
CA ASN A 132 -6.50 0.98 11.00
C ASN A 132 -5.59 1.99 11.72
N GLU A 133 -5.38 3.19 11.17
CA GLU A 133 -4.60 4.22 11.87
C GLU A 133 -5.25 4.67 13.18
N PHE A 134 -6.58 4.79 13.22
CA PHE A 134 -7.31 5.23 14.41
C PHE A 134 -7.28 4.15 15.49
N LEU A 135 -7.42 2.88 15.10
CA LEU A 135 -7.31 1.75 16.01
C LEU A 135 -5.89 1.63 16.59
N ARG A 136 -4.85 1.77 15.76
CA ARG A 136 -3.45 1.71 16.22
C ARG A 136 -3.10 2.85 17.18
N LYS A 137 -3.68 4.05 17.02
CA LYS A 137 -3.52 5.16 17.98
C LYS A 137 -4.11 4.84 19.36
N LEU A 138 -5.08 3.93 19.43
CA LEU A 138 -5.66 3.44 20.69
C LEU A 138 -4.93 2.21 21.25
N GLY A 139 -3.82 1.80 20.63
CA GLY A 139 -3.04 0.62 21.05
C GLY A 139 -3.63 -0.71 20.58
N VAL A 140 -4.57 -0.71 19.64
CA VAL A 140 -5.15 -1.93 19.08
C VAL A 140 -4.25 -2.46 17.96
N ILE A 141 -3.74 -3.68 18.14
CA ILE A 141 -2.98 -4.41 17.10
C ILE A 141 -3.88 -4.61 15.89
N THR A 142 -3.50 -4.06 14.73
CA THR A 142 -4.34 -4.06 13.53
C THR A 142 -3.49 -4.21 12.27
N TYR A 143 -3.91 -5.10 11.37
CA TYR A 143 -3.32 -5.29 10.04
C TYR A 143 -4.40 -5.12 8.95
N GLY A 144 -4.03 -4.51 7.83
CA GLY A 144 -4.86 -4.50 6.63
C GLY A 144 -4.68 -5.81 5.87
N LEU A 145 -5.76 -6.58 5.71
CA LEU A 145 -5.75 -7.85 5.00
C LEU A 145 -6.66 -7.72 3.77
N GLY A 146 -6.05 -7.55 2.60
CA GLY A 146 -6.74 -7.50 1.31
C GLY A 146 -6.82 -8.89 0.65
N PRO A 147 -7.72 -9.08 -0.33
CA PRO A 147 -7.79 -10.30 -1.11
C PRO A 147 -6.50 -10.56 -1.89
N ASP A 148 -6.26 -11.83 -2.20
CA ASP A 148 -5.23 -12.25 -3.15
C ASP A 148 -5.61 -11.73 -4.53
N MET A 149 -5.03 -10.60 -4.92
CA MET A 149 -5.20 -10.02 -6.24
C MET A 149 -4.00 -10.45 -7.08
N ASP A 150 -4.25 -10.99 -8.28
CA ASP A 150 -3.20 -11.29 -9.24
C ASP A 150 -2.34 -10.03 -9.46
N PRO A 151 -1.04 -10.06 -9.12
CA PRO A 151 -0.17 -8.89 -9.25
C PRO A 151 0.02 -8.44 -10.70
N LEU A 152 -0.34 -9.29 -11.67
CA LEU A 152 -0.33 -8.97 -13.09
C LEU A 152 -1.68 -8.47 -13.62
N ALA A 153 -2.75 -8.60 -12.83
CA ALA A 153 -4.05 -8.07 -13.20
C ALA A 153 -4.10 -6.55 -12.97
N GLU A 154 -4.91 -5.87 -13.79
CA GLU A 154 -5.14 -4.44 -13.62
C GLU A 154 -5.88 -4.19 -12.30
N ASN A 155 -5.33 -3.33 -11.46
CA ASN A 155 -5.96 -2.96 -10.22
C ASN A 155 -7.17 -2.06 -10.51
N ALA A 156 -8.38 -2.63 -10.41
CA ALA A 156 -9.64 -1.93 -10.63
C ALA A 156 -10.13 -1.11 -9.42
N THR A 157 -9.37 -1.05 -8.32
CA THR A 157 -9.75 -0.28 -7.12
C THR A 157 -9.99 1.19 -7.50
N HIS A 158 -11.17 1.73 -7.18
CA HIS A 158 -11.62 3.07 -7.55
C HIS A 158 -11.75 3.32 -9.08
N GLY A 159 -11.73 2.26 -9.88
CA GLY A 159 -11.97 2.29 -11.33
C GLY A 159 -13.44 2.01 -11.68
N PRO A 160 -13.85 2.26 -12.94
CA PRO A 160 -15.11 1.77 -13.46
C PRO A 160 -15.20 0.24 -13.34
N ASP A 161 -16.38 -0.27 -12.99
CA ASP A 161 -16.66 -1.71 -12.89
C ASP A 161 -15.69 -2.47 -11.95
N GLU A 162 -15.31 -1.85 -10.83
CA GLU A 162 -14.52 -2.49 -9.76
C GLU A 162 -15.12 -3.86 -9.35
N PHE A 163 -14.27 -4.89 -9.30
CA PHE A 163 -14.71 -6.26 -9.04
C PHE A 163 -13.68 -7.05 -8.22
N ILE A 164 -14.17 -8.16 -7.66
CA ILE A 164 -13.37 -9.26 -7.12
C ILE A 164 -13.92 -10.56 -7.68
N SER A 165 -13.06 -11.52 -8.03
CA SER A 165 -13.53 -12.84 -8.47
C SER A 165 -14.15 -13.61 -7.29
N GLU A 166 -15.14 -14.46 -7.55
CA GLU A 166 -15.70 -15.31 -6.49
C GLU A 166 -14.61 -16.18 -5.83
N LYS A 167 -13.67 -16.69 -6.62
CA LYS A 167 -12.52 -17.46 -6.13
C LYS A 167 -11.71 -16.66 -5.11
N ASP A 168 -11.32 -15.43 -5.45
CA ASP A 168 -10.45 -14.64 -4.58
C ASP A 168 -11.19 -14.14 -3.35
N PHE A 169 -12.50 -13.87 -3.47
CA PHE A 169 -13.37 -13.64 -2.33
C PHE A 169 -13.38 -14.82 -1.35
N PHE A 170 -13.61 -16.04 -1.84
CA PHE A 170 -13.63 -17.23 -0.98
C PHE A 170 -12.26 -17.56 -0.40
N ASN A 171 -11.18 -17.37 -1.17
CA ASN A 171 -9.81 -17.50 -0.67
C ASN A 171 -9.54 -16.54 0.49
N GLN A 172 -9.95 -15.27 0.32
CA GLN A 172 -9.77 -14.25 1.37
C GLN A 172 -10.61 -14.56 2.61
N LEU A 173 -11.85 -15.03 2.44
CA LEU A 173 -12.70 -15.44 3.55
C LEU A 173 -12.05 -16.59 4.34
N GLN A 174 -11.52 -17.59 3.65
CA GLN A 174 -10.82 -18.71 4.29
C GLN A 174 -9.59 -18.24 5.06
N PHE A 175 -8.80 -17.33 4.48
CA PHE A 175 -7.62 -16.76 5.14
C PHE A 175 -7.98 -15.97 6.39
N ILE A 176 -8.90 -15.00 6.29
CA ILE A 176 -9.32 -14.17 7.43
C ILE A 176 -9.90 -15.06 8.55
N ALA A 177 -10.76 -16.00 8.20
CA ALA A 177 -11.37 -16.86 9.21
C ALA A 177 -10.33 -17.78 9.88
N GLY A 178 -9.34 -18.28 9.12
CA GLY A 178 -8.21 -19.04 9.67
C GLY A 178 -7.40 -18.23 10.70
N VAL A 179 -7.08 -16.97 10.36
CA VAL A 179 -6.38 -16.04 11.26
C VAL A 179 -7.20 -15.80 12.54
N VAL A 180 -8.50 -15.54 12.40
CA VAL A 180 -9.38 -15.30 13.56
C VAL A 180 -9.45 -16.52 14.47
N PHE A 181 -9.61 -17.72 13.91
CA PHE A 181 -9.71 -18.93 14.74
C PHE A 181 -8.40 -19.27 15.45
N ASP A 182 -7.27 -19.11 14.78
CA ASP A 182 -5.96 -19.31 15.39
C ASP A 182 -5.71 -18.27 16.49
N PHE A 183 -5.89 -16.99 16.18
CA PHE A 183 -5.59 -15.89 17.11
C PHE A 183 -6.53 -15.87 18.32
N ALA A 184 -7.85 -15.98 18.11
CA ALA A 184 -8.83 -15.83 19.18
C ALA A 184 -9.04 -17.12 20.00
N TYR A 185 -8.87 -18.29 19.39
CA TYR A 185 -9.17 -19.58 20.05
C TYR A 185 -7.95 -20.50 20.21
N GLY A 186 -6.79 -20.16 19.62
CA GLY A 186 -5.61 -21.03 19.62
C GLY A 186 -5.84 -22.36 18.89
N LYS A 187 -6.84 -22.41 18.00
CA LYS A 187 -7.29 -23.63 17.35
C LYS A 187 -7.40 -23.43 15.86
N ASP A 188 -6.90 -24.42 15.15
CA ASP A 188 -7.12 -24.56 13.72
C ASP A 188 -8.48 -25.23 13.48
N LEU A 189 -9.55 -24.42 13.56
CA LEU A 189 -10.94 -24.90 13.46
C LEU A 189 -11.44 -25.03 12.03
N LEU A 190 -10.71 -24.48 11.06
CA LEU A 190 -11.10 -24.55 9.66
C LEU A 190 -10.23 -25.55 8.90
N PRO A 191 -10.82 -26.53 8.21
CA PRO A 191 -10.11 -27.31 7.21
C PRO A 191 -9.78 -26.40 6.03
N LEU A 192 -8.64 -25.71 6.13
CA LEU A 192 -8.10 -24.91 5.03
C LEU A 192 -7.50 -25.85 3.99
N THR A 193 -7.93 -25.70 2.74
CA THR A 193 -7.37 -26.44 1.61
C THR A 193 -6.29 -25.58 0.98
N PRO A 194 -5.05 -26.10 0.82
CA PRO A 194 -4.01 -25.36 0.12
C PRO A 194 -4.48 -24.95 -1.26
N GLN A 195 -4.19 -23.72 -1.65
CA GLN A 195 -4.38 -23.28 -3.02
C GLN A 195 -3.39 -24.06 -3.90
N GLY A 196 -3.89 -24.67 -4.98
CA GLY A 196 -3.03 -25.35 -5.94
C GLY A 196 -2.06 -24.36 -6.59
N ALA A 197 -0.82 -24.78 -6.85
CA ALA A 197 0.13 -23.95 -7.57
C ALA A 197 -0.48 -23.51 -8.91
N ALA A 198 -0.40 -22.21 -9.23
CA ALA A 198 -0.74 -21.73 -10.56
C ALA A 198 0.12 -22.51 -11.58
N PRO A 199 -0.46 -23.04 -12.68
CA PRO A 199 0.31 -23.72 -13.69
C PRO A 199 1.35 -22.73 -14.24
N VAL A 200 2.64 -23.10 -14.15
CA VAL A 200 3.72 -22.37 -14.79
C VAL A 200 3.43 -22.40 -16.29
N ALA A 201 3.09 -21.25 -16.88
CA ALA A 201 2.89 -21.16 -18.32
C ALA A 201 4.16 -21.70 -19.01
N PRO A 202 4.03 -22.65 -19.96
CA PRO A 202 5.20 -23.15 -20.67
C PRO A 202 5.89 -21.96 -21.33
N ALA A 203 7.22 -21.91 -21.18
CA ALA A 203 8.03 -20.91 -21.85
C ALA A 203 7.69 -20.96 -23.35
N ALA A 204 7.21 -19.85 -23.90
CA ALA A 204 6.98 -19.74 -25.33
C ALA A 204 8.34 -19.95 -26.00
N ASP A 205 8.49 -21.10 -26.67
CA ASP A 205 9.62 -21.34 -27.56
C ASP A 205 9.66 -20.17 -28.55
N LYS A 206 10.69 -19.33 -28.44
CA LYS A 206 11.06 -18.42 -29.52
C LYS A 206 11.55 -19.32 -30.65
N ALA A 207 10.62 -19.75 -31.50
CA ALA A 207 10.95 -20.23 -32.82
C ALA A 207 11.72 -19.11 -33.53
N ALA A 208 12.98 -19.37 -33.80
CA ALA A 208 13.80 -18.58 -34.69
C ALA A 208 13.23 -18.74 -36.11
N ASP A 209 12.92 -17.60 -36.74
CA ASP A 209 12.99 -17.37 -38.18
C ASP A 209 13.25 -15.87 -38.41
#